data_AF-A0A7I8VTQ4-F1
#
_entry.id   AF-A0A7I8VTQ4-F1
#
_cell.length_a   1.000
_cell.length_b   1.000
_cell.length_c   1.000
_cell.angle_alpha   90.00
_cell.angle_beta   90.00
_cell.angle_gamma   90.00
#
_symmetry.space_group_name_H-M   'P 1'
#
loop_
_entity.id
_entity.type
_entity.pdbx_description
1 polymer ?
#
loop_
_entity_poly.entity_id
_entity_poly.type
_entity_poly.pdbx_seq_one_letter_code
_entity_poly.pdbx_strand_id
1 'polypeptide(L)'
;MDTMISNVLQFGDSRLGGGDDFTDQLNSKYTVYLLVALSVIVSTNHYIAEAISCWCPNNFTDAQVEYTKSACWSRRAYRVPKVSDYYDIYTKGNDNE
;
A
#
# COMPACT_ATOMS: atom_id res chain seq x y z
N MET A 1 -15.05 8.92 -14.91
CA MET A 1 -14.17 9.56 -13.91
C MET A 1 -14.68 10.95 -13.54
N ASP A 2 -15.35 11.63 -14.47
CA ASP A 2 -15.87 13.00 -14.36
C ASP A 2 -16.91 13.18 -13.24
N THR A 3 -17.75 12.17 -13.01
CA THR A 3 -18.78 12.21 -11.95
C THR A 3 -18.19 12.08 -10.54
N MET A 4 -17.06 11.38 -10.39
CA MET A 4 -16.36 11.27 -9.11
C MET A 4 -15.63 12.57 -8.76
N ILE A 5 -15.05 13.25 -9.75
CA ILE A 5 -14.37 14.54 -9.57
C ILE A 5 -15.36 15.61 -9.11
N SER A 6 -16.56 15.64 -9.70
CA SER A 6 -17.63 16.56 -9.30
C SER A 6 -18.04 16.41 -7.83
N ASN A 7 -18.13 15.18 -7.34
CA ASN A 7 -18.54 14.91 -5.96
C ASN A 7 -17.44 15.25 -4.95
N VAL A 8 -16.16 15.01 -5.29
CA VAL A 8 -15.01 15.34 -4.42
C VAL A 8 -14.86 16.85 -4.22
N LEU A 9 -15.12 17.66 -5.26
CA LEU A 9 -15.08 19.12 -5.14
C LEU A 9 -16.18 19.68 -4.23
N GLN A 10 -17.31 18.96 -4.08
CA GLN A 10 -18.45 19.40 -3.28
C GLN A 10 -18.27 19.15 -1.77
N PHE A 11 -17.37 18.24 -1.35
CA PHE A 11 -17.04 18.00 0.07
C PHE A 11 -16.22 19.12 0.73
N GLY A 12 -15.76 20.12 -0.05
CA GLY A 12 -14.90 21.20 0.44
C GLY A 12 -15.62 22.41 1.04
N ASP A 13 -16.95 22.48 1.06
CA ASP A 13 -17.66 23.65 1.62
C ASP A 13 -17.72 23.57 3.15
N SER A 14 -16.68 24.08 3.80
CA SER A 14 -16.55 24.14 5.26
C SER A 14 -17.38 25.26 5.91
N ARG A 15 -18.48 25.70 5.32
CA ARG A 15 -19.32 26.78 5.87
C ARG A 15 -20.51 26.22 6.64
N LEU A 16 -20.26 25.56 7.77
CA LEU A 16 -21.28 25.30 8.78
C LEU A 16 -20.81 25.85 10.13
N GLY A 17 -21.25 27.05 10.47
CA GLY A 17 -21.07 27.66 11.80
C GLY A 17 -20.29 28.96 11.77
N GLY A 18 -20.99 30.08 11.99
CA GLY A 18 -20.36 31.39 12.15
C GLY A 18 -19.51 31.43 13.42
N GLY A 19 -18.23 31.76 13.25
CA GLY A 19 -17.28 32.09 14.32
C GLY A 19 -16.66 30.88 15.03
N ASP A 20 -15.56 30.34 14.50
CA ASP A 20 -14.56 29.62 15.30
C ASP A 20 -13.21 29.58 14.54
N ASP A 21 -12.10 29.62 15.27
CA ASP A 21 -10.76 30.08 14.87
C ASP A 21 -10.23 29.59 13.50
N PHE A 22 -9.52 30.50 12.78
CA PHE A 22 -8.82 30.21 11.51
C PHE A 22 -7.95 28.95 11.58
N THR A 23 -7.36 28.70 12.74
CA THR A 23 -6.47 27.58 13.04
C THR A 23 -7.16 26.23 12.89
N ASP A 24 -8.43 26.11 13.28
CA ASP A 24 -9.17 24.84 13.22
C ASP A 24 -9.65 24.53 11.80
N GLN A 25 -10.03 25.57 11.04
CA GLN A 25 -10.29 25.42 9.61
C GLN A 25 -9.03 25.08 8.81
N LEU A 26 -7.87 25.61 9.20
CA LEU A 26 -6.60 25.23 8.58
C LEU A 26 -6.33 23.75 8.83
N ASN A 27 -6.31 23.29 10.08
CA ASN A 27 -5.94 21.91 10.36
C ASN A 27 -6.84 20.88 9.65
N SER A 28 -8.17 21.07 9.70
CA SER A 28 -9.11 20.14 9.05
C SER A 28 -8.97 20.12 7.53
N LYS A 29 -8.73 21.26 6.88
CA LYS A 29 -8.58 21.33 5.42
C LYS A 29 -7.21 20.82 4.97
N TYR A 30 -6.15 21.30 5.62
CA TYR A 30 -4.77 20.96 5.26
C TYR A 30 -4.47 19.47 5.46
N THR A 31 -4.95 18.85 6.55
CA THR A 31 -4.76 17.41 6.78
C THR A 31 -5.46 16.58 5.70
N VAL A 32 -6.69 16.94 5.32
CA VAL A 32 -7.42 16.24 4.25
C VAL A 32 -6.71 16.39 2.91
N TYR A 33 -6.32 17.61 2.52
CA TYR A 33 -5.58 17.83 1.27
C TYR A 33 -4.24 17.10 1.24
N LEU A 34 -3.53 17.04 2.37
CA LEU A 34 -2.26 16.31 2.48
C LEU A 34 -2.48 14.80 2.34
N LEU A 35 -3.50 14.23 2.98
CA LEU A 35 -3.82 12.81 2.83
C LEU A 35 -4.26 12.45 1.40
N VAL A 36 -5.01 13.34 0.75
CA VAL A 36 -5.40 13.18 -0.67
C VAL A 36 -4.17 13.28 -1.58
N ALA A 37 -3.28 14.23 -1.35
CA ALA A 37 -2.06 14.36 -2.13
C ALA A 37 -1.17 13.11 -1.99
N LEU A 38 -0.96 12.64 -0.76
CA LEU A 38 -0.18 11.42 -0.50
C LEU A 38 -0.82 10.18 -1.12
N SER A 39 -2.14 10.03 -1.07
CA SER A 39 -2.83 8.88 -1.65
C SER A 39 -2.72 8.85 -3.18
N VAL A 40 -2.80 10.01 -3.84
CA VAL A 40 -2.59 10.14 -5.29
C VAL A 40 -1.14 9.80 -5.67
N ILE A 41 -0.15 10.29 -4.91
CA ILE A 41 1.27 10.00 -5.16
C ILE A 41 1.55 8.49 -5.02
N VAL A 42 1.08 7.85 -3.95
CA VAL A 42 1.28 6.41 -3.73
C VAL A 42 0.60 5.60 -4.83
N SER A 43 -0.66 5.93 -5.18
CA SER A 43 -1.39 5.23 -6.24
C SER A 43 -0.68 5.36 -7.58
N THR A 44 -0.16 6.53 -7.91
CA THR A 44 0.58 6.76 -9.17
C THR A 44 1.82 5.87 -9.26
N ASN A 45 2.55 5.68 -8.16
CA ASN A 45 3.68 4.77 -8.13
C ASN A 45 3.28 3.31 -8.35
N HIS A 46 2.10 2.90 -7.88
CA HIS A 46 1.60 1.53 -8.10
C HIS A 46 1.14 1.27 -9.54
N TYR A 47 0.77 2.32 -10.29
CA TYR A 47 0.32 2.19 -11.68
C TYR A 47 1.48 2.20 -12.69
N ILE A 48 2.53 2.99 -12.43
CA ILE A 48 3.63 3.17 -13.39
C ILE A 48 4.74 2.12 -13.18
N ALA A 49 4.89 1.61 -11.95
CA ALA A 49 5.89 0.60 -11.62
C ALA A 49 5.26 -0.77 -11.39
N GLU A 50 6.09 -1.81 -11.47
CA GLU A 50 5.71 -3.15 -11.02
C GLU A 50 5.56 -3.17 -9.49
N ALA A 51 4.31 -3.26 -9.01
CA ALA A 51 3.97 -3.22 -7.58
C ALA A 51 4.66 -4.32 -6.76
N ILE A 52 5.02 -5.44 -7.40
CA ILE A 52 5.77 -6.53 -6.79
C ILE A 52 6.57 -7.29 -7.86
N SER A 53 7.81 -7.66 -7.52
CA SER A 53 8.61 -8.60 -8.31
C SER A 53 8.70 -9.93 -7.57
N CYS A 54 8.27 -11.01 -8.22
CA CYS A 54 8.30 -12.35 -7.66
C CYS A 54 9.31 -13.19 -8.43
N TRP A 55 10.04 -14.04 -7.70
CA TRP A 55 11.01 -14.93 -8.30
C TRP A 55 10.30 -15.92 -9.24
N CYS A 56 10.62 -15.84 -10.53
CA CYS A 56 10.08 -16.72 -11.57
C CYS A 56 11.20 -17.62 -12.11
N PRO A 57 10.95 -18.92 -12.34
CA PRO A 57 11.94 -19.82 -12.90
C PRO A 57 12.23 -19.49 -14.37
N ASN A 58 13.46 -19.79 -14.82
CA ASN A 58 13.97 -19.41 -16.15
C ASN A 58 13.25 -20.07 -17.35
N ASN A 59 12.36 -21.03 -17.10
CA ASN A 59 11.61 -21.73 -18.16
C ASN A 59 10.27 -21.06 -18.47
N PHE A 60 9.91 -19.97 -17.78
CA PHE A 60 8.64 -19.27 -17.98
C PHE A 60 8.71 -18.31 -19.16
N THR A 61 7.64 -18.27 -19.95
CA THR A 61 7.45 -17.24 -20.98
C THR A 61 7.06 -15.91 -20.33
N ASP A 62 7.24 -14.79 -21.06
CA ASP A 62 6.89 -13.45 -20.54
C ASP A 62 5.43 -13.36 -20.06
N ALA A 63 4.50 -14.00 -20.77
CA ALA A 63 3.09 -14.06 -20.37
C ALA A 63 2.86 -14.80 -19.05
N GLN A 64 3.65 -15.86 -18.79
CA GLN A 64 3.60 -16.60 -17.53
C GLN A 64 4.21 -15.81 -16.38
N VAL A 65 5.25 -15.02 -16.66
CA VAL A 65 5.86 -14.10 -15.69
C VAL A 65 4.84 -13.03 -15.28
N GLU A 66 4.14 -12.41 -16.23
CA GLU A 66 3.10 -11.41 -15.94
C GLU A 66 1.92 -12.00 -15.15
N TYR A 67 1.45 -13.20 -15.51
CA TYR A 67 0.44 -13.91 -14.74
C TYR A 67 0.91 -14.17 -13.31
N THR A 68 2.14 -14.65 -13.14
CA THR A 68 2.71 -14.95 -11.82
C THR A 68 2.82 -13.68 -10.96
N LYS A 69 3.21 -12.54 -11.55
CA LYS A 69 3.25 -11.25 -10.85
C LYS A 69 1.87 -10.86 -10.29
N SER A 70 0.81 -10.94 -11.10
CA SER A 70 -0.56 -10.63 -10.65
C SER A 70 -1.10 -11.61 -9.59
N ALA A 71 -0.80 -12.90 -9.75
CA ALA A 71 -1.18 -13.93 -8.79
C ALA A 71 -0.48 -13.76 -7.44
N CYS A 72 0.79 -13.35 -7.47
CA CYS A 72 1.60 -13.07 -6.29
C CYS A 72 1.09 -11.82 -5.56
N TRP A 73 0.74 -10.76 -6.30
CA TRP A 73 0.15 -9.53 -5.75
C TRP A 73 -1.20 -9.77 -5.04
N SER A 74 -2.04 -10.62 -5.62
CA SER A 74 -3.39 -10.89 -5.10
C SER A 74 -3.39 -11.82 -3.89
N ARG A 75 -2.29 -12.55 -3.65
CA ARG A 75 -2.15 -13.52 -2.56
C ARG A 75 -1.42 -12.89 -1.37
N ARG A 76 -1.78 -13.30 -0.16
CA ARG A 76 -1.06 -12.88 1.05
C ARG A 76 0.35 -13.47 1.07
N ALA A 77 1.36 -12.61 1.14
CA ALA A 77 2.74 -13.00 1.40
C ALA A 77 2.95 -13.17 2.92
N TYR A 78 3.64 -14.23 3.32
CA TYR A 78 4.07 -14.44 4.70
C TYR A 78 5.59 -14.43 4.75
N ARG A 79 6.14 -13.85 5.82
CA ARG A 79 7.58 -13.82 6.05
C ARG A 79 7.99 -15.12 6.74
N VAL A 80 8.87 -15.88 6.09
CA VAL A 80 9.54 -17.01 6.73
C VAL A 80 10.88 -16.56 7.34
N PRO A 81 11.28 -17.10 8.50
CA PRO A 81 12.64 -16.92 9.01
C PRO A 81 13.64 -17.50 8.00
N LYS A 82 14.84 -16.94 7.94
CA LYS A 82 15.88 -17.52 7.09
C LYS A 82 16.26 -18.90 7.64
N VAL A 83 16.73 -19.79 6.77
CA VAL A 83 17.11 -21.15 7.16
C VAL A 83 18.12 -21.18 8.31
N SER A 84 18.99 -20.16 8.44
CA SER A 84 19.87 -19.99 9.60
C SER A 84 19.10 -19.83 10.91
N ASP A 85 18.10 -18.95 10.93
CA ASP A 85 17.24 -18.71 12.11
C ASP A 85 16.36 -19.93 12.40
N TYR A 86 15.99 -20.71 11.37
CA TYR A 86 15.32 -21.99 11.54
C TYR A 86 16.25 -22.97 12.28
N TYR A 87 17.49 -23.19 11.82
CA TYR A 87 18.41 -24.16 12.44
C TYR A 87 18.65 -23.90 13.93
N ASP A 88 18.75 -22.63 14.34
CA ASP A 88 18.95 -22.24 15.74
C ASP A 88 17.76 -22.59 16.65
N ILE A 89 16.54 -22.60 16.13
CA ILE A 89 15.34 -23.03 16.89
C ILE A 89 15.30 -24.56 17.01
N TYR A 90 15.78 -25.29 16.00
CA TYR A 90 15.84 -26.76 16.03
C TYR A 90 16.98 -27.28 16.91
N THR A 91 18.15 -26.64 16.90
CA THR A 91 19.29 -27.08 17.70
C THR A 91 19.07 -26.81 19.19
N LYS A 92 18.53 -25.62 19.53
CA LYS A 92 18.29 -25.21 20.92
C LYS A 92 17.10 -25.92 21.60
N GLY A 93 16.36 -26.74 20.85
CA GLY A 93 15.32 -27.62 21.37
C GLY A 93 15.79 -29.05 21.59
N ASN A 94 16.89 -29.46 20.95
CA ASN A 94 17.39 -30.85 20.91
C ASN A 94 18.58 -31.10 21.85
N ASP A 95 19.07 -30.05 22.49
CA ASP A 95 20.09 -29.98 23.54
C ASP A 95 19.47 -29.90 24.95
N ASN A 96 18.13 -29.94 25.06
CA ASN A 96 17.38 -30.08 26.31
C ASN A 96 16.83 -31.51 26.51
N GLU A 97 17.30 -32.48 25.73
CA GLU A 97 17.14 -33.92 25.99
C GLU A 97 18.50 -34.55 26.32
#